data_AF-A0AAW1WIK7-F1
#
_entry.id   AF-A0AAW1WIK7-F1
#
_cell.length_a   1.000
_cell.length_b   1.000
_cell.length_c   1.000
_cell.angle_alpha   90.00
_cell.angle_beta   90.00
_cell.angle_gamma   90.00
#
_symmetry.space_group_name_H-M   'P 1'
#
loop_
_entity.id
_entity.type
_entity.pdbx_description
1 polymer ?
#
loop_
_entity_poly.entity_id
_entity_poly.type
_entity_poly.pdbx_seq_one_letter_code
_entity_poly.pdbx_strand_id
1 'polypeptide(L)' 'MGCHVLMSNEEVMEMARRMLRKLHKQFATAANGSVSPAQYVAEGGLENALRTSTDNVSVIVVDLKRLRRRMQQKAAADI' A
#
# COMPACT_ATOMS: atom_id res chain seq x y z
N MET A 1 -29.54 -2.33 -16.64
CA MET A 1 -29.00 -2.00 -15.30
C MET A 1 -28.18 -3.18 -14.84
N GLY A 2 -26.85 -3.10 -14.94
CA GLY A 2 -25.97 -4.21 -14.63
C GLY A 2 -24.57 -3.94 -15.15
N CYS A 3 -23.90 -2.95 -14.56
CA CYS A 3 -22.57 -2.50 -14.96
C CYS A 3 -21.62 -2.65 -13.77
N HIS A 4 -21.46 -3.86 -13.24
CA HIS A 4 -20.44 -4.11 -12.22
C HIS A 4 -19.09 -4.20 -12.92
N VAL A 5 -18.44 -3.06 -13.12
CA VAL A 5 -17.04 -3.04 -13.56
C VAL A 5 -16.20 -3.47 -12.36
N LEU A 6 -15.94 -4.78 -12.26
CA LEU A 6 -14.94 -5.31 -11.34
C LEU A 6 -13.59 -4.71 -11.75
N MET A 7 -12.93 -4.02 -10.82
CA MET A 7 -11.59 -3.49 -11.07
C MET A 7 -10.68 -4.64 -11.52
N SER A 8 -10.02 -4.46 -12.65
CA SER A 8 -9.08 -5.46 -13.13
C SER A 8 -7.85 -5.53 -12.21
N ASN A 9 -7.20 -6.68 -12.17
CA ASN A 9 -5.99 -6.86 -11.36
C ASN A 9 -4.91 -5.82 -11.71
N GLU A 10 -4.80 -5.43 -12.98
CA GLU A 10 -3.84 -4.43 -13.43
C GLU A 10 -4.16 -3.03 -12.88
N GLU A 11 -5.43 -2.63 -12.89
CA GLU A 11 -5.88 -1.36 -12.31
C GLU A 11 -5.62 -1.31 -10.81
N VAL A 12 -5.92 -2.41 -10.09
CA VAL A 12 -5.66 -2.51 -8.65
C VAL A 12 -4.16 -2.44 -8.37
N MET A 13 -3.34 -3.13 -9.15
CA MET A 13 -1.88 -3.10 -9.00
C MET A 13 -1.29 -1.72 -9.29
N GLU A 14 -1.69 -1.05 -10.37
CA GLU A 14 -1.17 0.28 -10.69
C GLU A 14 -1.64 1.34 -9.68
N MET A 15 -2.88 1.24 -9.20
CA MET A 15 -3.39 2.05 -8.10
C MET A 15 -2.53 1.86 -6.85
N ALA A 16 -2.30 0.61 -6.43
CA ALA A 16 -1.47 0.30 -5.26
C ALA A 16 -0.05 0.86 -5.41
N ARG A 17 0.59 0.68 -6.58
CA ARG A 17 1.93 1.24 -6.85
C ARG A 17 1.93 2.77 -6.75
N ARG A 18 0.93 3.43 -7.31
CA ARG A 18 0.82 4.91 -7.27
C ARG A 18 0.64 5.41 -5.85
N MET A 19 -0.21 4.75 -5.06
CA MET A 19 -0.44 5.07 -3.65
C MET A 19 0.82 4.87 -2.82
N LEU A 20 1.54 3.76 -2.99
CA LEU A 20 2.81 3.52 -2.30
C LEU A 20 3.88 4.54 -2.68
N ARG A 21 3.98 4.93 -3.96
CA ARG A 21 4.88 5.99 -4.40
C ARG A 21 4.54 7.33 -3.75
N LYS A 22 3.25 7.67 -3.64
CA LYS A 22 2.77 8.88 -2.98
C LYS A 22 3.09 8.86 -1.49
N LEU A 23 2.79 7.75 -0.81
CA LEU A 23 3.11 7.52 0.60
C LEU A 23 4.61 7.70 0.86
N HIS A 24 5.49 7.07 0.09
CA HIS A 24 6.93 7.20 0.26
C HIS A 24 7.46 8.62 -0.01
N LYS A 25 6.85 9.37 -0.94
CA LYS A 25 7.25 10.75 -1.25
C LYS A 25 6.78 11.75 -0.20
N GLN A 26 5.54 11.60 0.28
CA GLN A 26 4.93 12.53 1.24
C GLN A 26 5.35 12.24 2.68
N PHE A 27 5.62 10.97 2.99
CA PHE A 27 5.92 10.51 4.33
C PHE A 27 7.29 9.81 4.36
N ALA A 28 8.34 10.46 3.88
CA ALA A 28 9.74 9.98 4.02
C ALA A 28 10.12 9.63 5.49
N THR A 29 9.28 10.02 6.45
CA THR A 29 9.32 9.80 7.89
C THR A 29 8.08 9.07 8.46
N ALA A 30 7.38 8.22 7.70
CA ALA A 30 6.34 7.31 8.26
C ALA A 30 6.90 6.21 9.19
N ALA A 31 8.16 6.34 9.63
CA ALA A 31 8.71 5.58 10.74
C ALA A 31 7.98 5.84 12.08
N ASN A 32 7.11 6.86 12.16
CA ASN A 32 6.37 7.21 13.38
C ASN A 32 5.02 6.48 13.54
N GLY A 33 4.77 5.39 12.80
CA GLY A 33 3.79 4.38 13.19
C GLY A 33 2.31 4.73 13.01
N SER A 34 1.95 5.81 12.33
CA SER A 34 0.54 6.23 12.23
C SER A 34 -0.28 5.44 11.20
N VAL A 35 0.30 5.03 10.05
CA VAL A 35 -0.40 4.26 9.00
C VAL A 35 0.59 3.33 8.29
N SER A 36 0.28 2.02 8.24
CA SER A 36 1.12 1.07 7.50
C SER A 36 0.91 1.21 5.99
N PRO A 37 1.92 0.92 5.14
CA PRO A 37 1.74 0.98 3.68
C PRO A 37 0.61 0.09 3.16
N ALA A 38 0.42 -1.08 3.77
CA ALA A 38 -0.66 -1.99 3.44
C ALA A 38 -2.04 -1.38 3.77
N GLN A 39 -2.16 -0.77 4.96
CA GLN A 39 -3.39 -0.09 5.38
C GLN A 39 -3.72 1.09 4.45
N TYR A 40 -2.73 1.91 4.09
CA TYR A 40 -2.95 3.03 3.18
C TYR A 40 -3.51 2.59 1.83
N VAL A 41 -2.98 1.49 1.27
CA VAL A 41 -3.47 0.92 0.02
C VAL A 41 -4.87 0.31 0.20
N ALA A 42 -5.12 -0.38 1.31
CA ALA A 42 -6.42 -0.99 1.58
C ALA A 42 -7.54 0.06 1.68
N GLU A 43 -7.28 1.16 2.39
CA GLU A 43 -8.24 2.26 2.56
C GLU A 43 -8.59 2.92 1.22
N GLY A 44 -7.59 3.28 0.39
CA GLY A 44 -7.89 3.87 -0.92
C GLY A 44 -8.48 2.88 -1.92
N GLY A 45 -8.16 1.60 -1.83
CA GLY A 45 -8.85 0.56 -2.60
C GLY A 45 -10.32 0.45 -2.23
N LEU A 46 -10.62 0.49 -0.93
CA LEU A 46 -11.98 0.45 -0.41
C LEU A 46 -12.78 1.70 -0.81
N GLU A 47 -12.21 2.91 -0.68
CA GLU A 47 -12.88 4.14 -1.12
C GLU A 47 -13.26 4.11 -2.61
N ASN A 48 -12.38 3.58 -3.46
CA ASN A 48 -12.66 3.46 -4.88
C ASN A 48 -13.76 2.42 -5.15
N ALA A 49 -13.73 1.29 -4.45
CA ALA A 49 -14.76 0.26 -4.60
C ALA A 49 -16.13 0.72 -4.08
N LEU A 50 -16.19 1.51 -3.01
CA LEU A 50 -17.44 2.09 -2.48
C LEU A 50 -18.08 3.11 -3.44
N ARG A 51 -17.30 3.72 -4.33
CA ARG A 51 -17.84 4.65 -5.36
C ARG A 51 -18.50 3.93 -6.52
N THR A 52 -18.16 2.67 -6.74
CA THR A 52 -18.58 1.90 -7.92
C THR A 52 -19.50 0.73 -7.58
N SER A 53 -19.56 0.33 -6.30
CA SER A 53 -20.34 -0.79 -5.81
C SER A 53 -21.18 -0.40 -4.59
N THR A 54 -22.43 -0.84 -4.58
CA THR A 54 -23.33 -0.77 -3.42
C THR A 54 -23.34 -2.06 -2.60
N ASP A 55 -22.60 -3.09 -3.03
CA ASP A 55 -22.51 -4.38 -2.33
C ASP A 55 -21.45 -4.35 -1.23
N ASN A 56 -21.45 -5.38 -0.39
CA ASN A 56 -20.41 -5.57 0.64
C ASN A 56 -19.03 -5.77 -0.03
N VAL A 57 -18.08 -4.89 0.28
CA VAL A 57 -16.70 -4.97 -0.22
C VAL A 57 -15.74 -5.19 0.93
N SER A 58 -14.85 -6.18 0.78
CA SER A 58 -13.74 -6.41 1.70
C SER A 58 -12.42 -6.39 0.91
N VAL A 59 -11.46 -5.58 1.36
CA VAL A 59 -10.15 -5.42 0.71
C VAL A 59 -9.06 -5.94 1.64
N ILE A 60 -8.27 -6.92 1.19
CA ILE A 60 -7.15 -7.48 1.94
C ILE A 60 -5.86 -7.09 1.22
N VAL A 61 -4.98 -6.37 1.90
CA VAL A 61 -3.66 -6.00 1.39
C VAL A 61 -2.61 -6.62 2.28
N VAL A 62 -1.73 -7.42 1.68
CA VAL A 62 -0.60 -8.06 2.35
C VAL A 62 0.69 -7.51 1.79
N ASP A 63 1.49 -6.85 2.63
CA ASP A 63 2.85 -6.47 2.24
C ASP A 63 3.77 -7.70 2.36
N LEU A 64 4.18 -8.23 1.22
CA LEU A 64 5.09 -9.38 1.13
C LEU A 64 6.57 -8.97 1.09
N LYS A 65 6.89 -7.67 1.02
CA LYS A 65 8.28 -7.25 1.09
C LYS A 65 8.80 -7.56 2.49
N ARG A 66 9.78 -8.47 2.58
CA ARG A 66 10.59 -8.61 3.80
C ARG A 66 11.17 -7.25 4.12
N LEU A 67 10.93 -6.77 5.34
CA LEU A 67 11.67 -5.66 5.93
C LEU A 67 13.16 -6.00 5.79
N ARG A 68 13.84 -5.44 4.79
CA ARG A 68 15.30 -5.46 4.73
C ARG A 68 15.72 -4.65 5.94
N ARG A 69 15.96 -5.31 7.07
CA ARG A 69 16.77 -4.76 8.16
C ARG A 69 18.07 -4.36 7.49
N ARG A 70 18.22 -3.08 7.15
CA ARG A 70 19.52 -2.51 6.81
C ARG A 70 20.32 -2.73 8.08
N MET A 71 21.10 -3.81 8.12
CA MET A 71 22.17 -3.91 9.08
C MET A 71 23.06 -2.71 8.77
N GLN A 72 22.94 -1.66 9.58
CA GLN A 72 24.06 -0.79 9.86
C GLN A 72 25.13 -1.69 10.49
N GLN A 73 25.89 -2.41 9.65
CA GLN A 73 27.26 -2.76 10.02
C GLN A 73 28.04 -1.45 9.96
N LYS A 74 27.85 -0.69 11.02
CA LYS A 74 28.64 0.47 11.39
C LYS A 74 30.04 -0.06 11.68
N ALA A 75 31.00 0.35 10.85
CA ALA A 75 32.42 0.48 11.16
C ALA A 75 32.96 -0.48 12.23
N ALA A 76 33.46 -1.63 11.81
CA ALA A 76 34.40 -2.45 12.58
C ALA A 76 35.40 -3.08 11.61
N ALA A 77 36.19 -2.21 10.98
CA ALA A 77 37.42 -2.57 10.28
C ALA A 77 38.41 -1.39 10.39
N ASP A 78 38.55 -0.89 11.62
CA ASP A 78 39.72 -0.14 12.07
C ASP A 78 40.11 -0.79 13.41
N ILE A 79 41.10 -1.68 13.33
CA ILE A 79 42.18 -2.04 14.27
C ILE A 79 42.79 -3.34 13.74
#